data_AF-A0A2U3Q9H6-F1
#
_entry.id   AF-A0A2U3Q9H6-F1
#
_cell.length_a   1.000
_cell.length_b   1.000
_cell.length_c   1.000
_cell.angle_alpha   90.00
_cell.angle_beta   90.00
_cell.angle_gamma   90.00
#
_symmetry.space_group_name_H-M   'P 1'
#
loop_
_entity.id
_entity.type
_entity.pdbx_description
1 polymer ?
#
loop_
_entity_poly.entity_id
_entity_poly.type
_entity_poly.pdbx_seq_one_letter_code
_entity_poly.pdbx_strand_id
1 'polypeptide(L)'
;MPSKERRIARWEHEQVVEEVQRRLDSDPDAMRRRRETVEHPFGTIKTWMGATHFLMKRLRNVAAEMALHVLANNLTRVMNIVGNRA
;
A
#
# COMPACT_ATOMS: atom_id res chain seq x y z
N MET A 1 24.88 -32.05 -23.39
CA MET A 1 23.46 -32.41 -23.58
C MET A 1 22.66 -31.73 -22.48
N PRO A 2 21.67 -30.87 -22.78
CA PRO A 2 20.78 -30.36 -21.75
C PRO A 2 20.03 -31.53 -21.11
N SER A 3 19.82 -31.49 -19.80
CA SER A 3 19.07 -32.50 -19.03
C SER A 3 17.69 -32.76 -19.66
N LYS A 4 17.31 -34.04 -19.76
CA LYS A 4 16.02 -34.51 -20.34
C LYS A 4 14.80 -34.09 -19.50
N GLU A 5 15.02 -33.64 -18.27
CA GLU A 5 13.99 -33.31 -17.29
C GLU A 5 13.88 -31.80 -17.07
N ARG A 6 12.64 -31.29 -17.08
CA ARG A 6 12.31 -29.91 -16.72
C ARG A 6 12.36 -29.77 -15.20
N ARG A 7 13.33 -29.02 -14.68
CA ARG A 7 13.37 -28.62 -13.27
C ARG A 7 12.61 -27.31 -13.09
N ILE A 8 11.65 -27.30 -12.17
CA ILE A 8 10.89 -26.11 -11.79
C ILE A 8 11.24 -25.79 -10.34
N ALA A 9 11.86 -24.64 -10.10
CA ALA A 9 12.08 -24.14 -8.75
C ALA A 9 10.82 -23.40 -8.31
N ARG A 10 10.25 -23.80 -7.17
CA ARG A 10 9.06 -23.21 -6.58
C ARG A 10 9.44 -22.48 -5.31
N TRP A 11 8.99 -21.26 -5.13
CA TRP A 11 9.23 -20.55 -3.87
C TRP A 11 8.36 -21.19 -2.77
N GLU A 12 8.89 -21.26 -1.54
CA GLU A 12 8.22 -21.91 -0.39
C GLU A 12 6.83 -21.31 -0.08
N HIS A 13 6.63 -20.04 -0.44
CA HIS A 13 5.37 -19.31 -0.23
C HIS A 13 4.65 -18.96 -1.54
N GLU A 14 4.88 -19.70 -2.62
CA GLU A 14 4.21 -19.46 -3.92
C GLU A 14 2.68 -19.47 -3.78
N GLN A 15 2.14 -20.26 -2.84
CA GLN A 15 0.71 -20.31 -2.53
C GLN A 15 0.12 -18.94 -2.13
N VAL A 16 0.91 -18.07 -1.49
CA VAL A 16 0.49 -16.71 -1.10
C VAL A 16 0.29 -15.86 -2.36
N VAL A 17 1.19 -15.99 -3.33
CA VAL A 17 1.10 -15.26 -4.61
C VAL A 17 -0.07 -15.79 -5.44
N GLU A 18 -0.26 -17.11 -5.50
CA GLU A 18 -1.39 -17.74 -6.17
C GLU A 18 -2.74 -17.32 -5.55
N GLU A 19 -2.81 -17.17 -4.22
CA GLU A 19 -4.01 -16.69 -3.53
C GLU A 19 -4.32 -15.23 -3.86
N VAL A 20 -3.31 -14.36 -3.84
CA VAL A 20 -3.47 -12.96 -4.25
C VAL A 20 -3.95 -12.87 -5.70
N GLN A 21 -3.36 -13.66 -6.60
CA GLN A 21 -3.75 -13.70 -8.00
C GLN A 21 -5.21 -14.13 -8.15
N ARG A 22 -5.64 -15.20 -7.46
CA ARG A 22 -7.02 -15.68 -7.50
C ARG A 22 -8.02 -14.61 -7.03
N ARG A 23 -7.67 -13.82 -6.02
CA ARG A 23 -8.50 -12.70 -5.54
C ARG A 23 -8.59 -11.58 -6.59
N LEU A 24 -7.48 -11.25 -7.25
CA LEU A 24 -7.45 -10.24 -8.31
C LEU A 24 -8.22 -10.70 -9.55
N ASP A 25 -8.14 -11.98 -9.91
CA ASP A 25 -8.90 -12.55 -11.03
C ASP A 25 -10.41 -12.55 -10.75
N SER A 26 -10.82 -12.75 -9.49
CA SER A 26 -12.23 -12.70 -9.08
C SER A 26 -12.82 -11.29 -9.08
N ASP A 27 -11.99 -10.25 -9.06
CA ASP A 27 -12.40 -8.85 -8.99
C ASP A 27 -11.45 -7.95 -9.80
N PRO A 28 -11.69 -7.86 -11.12
CA PRO A 28 -10.81 -7.10 -12.03
C PRO A 28 -10.67 -5.62 -11.67
N ASP A 29 -11.63 -5.07 -10.91
CA ASP A 29 -11.66 -3.67 -10.50
C ASP A 29 -10.89 -3.39 -9.20
N ALA A 30 -10.45 -4.44 -8.48
CA ALA A 30 -9.79 -4.31 -7.19
C ALA A 30 -8.55 -3.38 -7.25
N MET A 31 -7.72 -3.51 -8.29
CA MET A 31 -6.54 -2.65 -8.45
C MET A 31 -6.89 -1.20 -8.79
N ARG A 32 -7.95 -0.98 -9.58
CA ARG A 32 -8.45 0.37 -9.89
C ARG A 32 -8.95 1.06 -8.63
N ARG A 33 -9.79 0.38 -7.83
CA ARG A 33 -10.28 0.91 -6.56
C ARG A 33 -9.15 1.17 -5.57
N ARG A 34 -8.14 0.28 -5.49
CA ARG A 34 -6.96 0.50 -4.64
C ARG A 34 -6.21 1.78 -5.02
N ARG A 35 -6.01 2.02 -6.32
CA ARG A 35 -5.36 3.22 -6.83
C ARG A 35 -6.11 4.50 -6.44
N GLU A 36 -7.43 4.50 -6.59
CA GLU A 36 -8.29 5.64 -6.29
C GLU A 36 -8.41 5.91 -4.78
N THR A 37 -8.47 4.85 -3.97
CA THR A 37 -8.78 4.97 -2.54
C THR A 37 -7.56 5.07 -1.64
N VAL A 38 -6.45 4.40 -1.99
CA VAL A 38 -5.33 4.20 -1.06
C VAL A 38 -3.99 4.69 -1.63
N GLU A 39 -3.73 4.49 -2.92
CA GLU A 39 -2.41 4.82 -3.49
C GLU A 39 -2.15 6.32 -3.53
N HIS A 40 -3.15 7.14 -3.89
CA HIS A 40 -2.99 8.59 -3.90
C HIS A 40 -2.74 9.17 -2.49
N PRO A 41 -3.54 8.84 -1.45
CA PRO A 41 -3.24 9.23 -0.07
C PRO A 41 -1.86 8.78 0.42
N PHE A 42 -1.45 7.54 0.11
CA PHE A 42 -0.12 7.06 0.47
C PHE A 42 0.99 7.86 -0.19
N GLY A 43 0.83 8.19 -1.48
CA GLY A 43 1.76 9.04 -2.21
C GLY A 43 1.91 10.41 -1.54
N THR A 44 0.79 11.08 -1.26
CA THR A 44 0.79 12.39 -0.59
C THR A 44 1.46 12.34 0.78
N ILE A 45 1.09 11.37 1.63
CA ILE A 45 1.70 11.20 2.95
C ILE A 45 3.21 10.97 2.83
N LYS A 46 3.63 10.10 1.92
CA LYS A 46 5.06 9.80 1.72
C LYS A 46 5.83 11.02 1.21
N THR A 47 5.24 11.82 0.31
CA THR A 47 5.84 13.08 -0.14
C THR A 47 5.98 14.08 1.00
N TRP A 48 4.98 14.20 1.88
CA TRP A 48 5.03 15.08 3.05
C TRP A 48 6.03 14.61 4.11
N MET A 49 6.16 13.29 4.30
CA MET A 49 7.18 12.70 5.18
C MET A 49 8.62 12.98 4.70
N GLY A 50 8.81 13.37 3.44
CA GLY A 50 10.12 13.59 2.85
C GLY A 50 10.87 12.29 2.53
N ALA A 51 12.13 12.42 2.10
CA ALA A 51 12.94 11.31 1.62
C ALA A 51 13.47 10.38 2.74
N THR A 52 13.29 10.74 4.01
CA THR A 52 14.16 10.22 5.07
C THR A 52 13.39 9.93 6.36
N HIS A 53 13.05 8.63 6.51
CA HIS A 53 12.89 7.87 7.76
C HIS A 53 11.87 8.37 8.80
N PHE A 54 11.22 7.42 9.47
CA PHE A 54 10.46 7.73 10.69
C PHE A 54 11.39 8.38 11.72
N LEU A 55 10.88 9.42 12.39
CA LEU A 55 11.59 10.08 13.49
C LEU A 55 11.73 9.15 14.69
N MET A 56 10.75 8.27 14.88
CA MET A 56 10.69 7.35 16.01
C MET A 56 11.35 6.01 15.72
N LYS A 57 11.84 5.37 16.79
CA LYS A 57 12.35 3.98 16.76
C LYS A 57 11.37 3.04 17.46
N ARG A 58 11.40 1.76 17.05
CA ARG A 58 10.53 0.65 17.50
C ARG A 58 9.11 0.70 16.91
N LEU A 59 8.57 -0.47 16.59
CA LEU A 59 7.32 -0.63 15.83
C LEU A 59 6.13 0.13 16.43
N ARG A 60 5.94 0.08 17.76
CA ARG A 60 4.83 0.78 18.44
C ARG A 60 4.87 2.29 18.21
N ASN A 61 6.05 2.90 18.25
CA ASN A 61 6.20 4.34 18.12
C ASN A 61 6.10 4.77 16.65
N VAL A 62 6.69 3.98 15.75
CA VAL A 62 6.56 4.18 14.29
C VAL A 62 5.10 4.06 13.85
N ALA A 63 4.33 3.13 14.42
CA ALA A 63 2.91 2.99 14.15
C ALA A 63 2.12 4.23 14.60
N ALA A 64 2.45 4.80 15.75
CA ALA A 64 1.84 6.05 16.23
C ALA A 64 2.18 7.24 15.31
N GLU A 65 3.44 7.35 14.88
CA GLU A 65 3.89 8.36 13.92
C GLU A 65 3.14 8.25 12.59
N MET A 66 3.02 7.04 12.03
CA MET A 66 2.23 6.78 10.82
C MET A 66 0.75 7.14 11.01
N ALA A 67 0.16 6.79 12.16
CA ALA A 67 -1.23 7.11 12.45
C ALA A 67 -1.49 8.63 12.48
N LEU A 68 -0.55 9.42 13.01
CA LEU A 68 -0.65 10.88 13.01
C LEU A 68 -0.57 11.46 11.60
N HIS A 69 0.31 10.94 10.73
CA HIS A 69 0.38 11.37 9.33
C HIS A 69 -0.92 11.08 8.58
N VAL A 70 -1.49 9.88 8.78
CA VAL A 70 -2.79 9.50 8.19
C VAL A 70 -3.90 10.42 8.70
N LEU A 71 -3.94 10.70 10.00
CA LEU A 71 -4.92 11.59 10.61
C LEU A 71 -4.83 13.00 10.02
N ALA A 72 -3.64 13.57 9.93
CA ALA A 72 -3.42 14.90 9.35
C ALA A 72 -3.92 14.97 7.90
N ASN A 73 -3.52 14.00 7.05
CA ASN A 73 -3.99 13.92 5.67
C ASN A 73 -5.52 13.79 5.57
N ASN A 74 -6.13 12.95 6.42
CA ASN A 74 -7.58 12.79 6.44
C ASN A 74 -8.31 14.08 6.82
N LEU A 75 -7.80 14.83 7.81
CA LEU A 75 -8.37 16.12 8.20
C LEU A 75 -8.24 17.14 7.07
N THR A 76 -7.07 17.26 6.43
CA THR A 76 -6.88 18.13 5.25
C THR A 76 -7.85 17.75 4.13
N ARG A 77 -8.03 16.46 3.86
CA ARG A 77 -8.96 15.98 2.83
C ARG A 77 -10.41 16.31 3.16
N VAL A 78 -10.85 16.11 4.40
CA VAL A 78 -12.20 16.47 4.85
C VAL A 78 -12.43 17.97 4.72
N MET A 79 -11.46 18.80 5.16
CA MET A 79 -11.54 20.25 5.01
C MET A 79 -11.66 20.69 3.55
N ASN A 80 -10.93 20.05 2.62
CA ASN A 80 -11.03 20.38 1.20
C ASN A 80 -12.37 19.96 0.58
N ILE A 81 -12.95 18.84 1.03
CA ILE A 81 -14.25 18.34 0.54
C ILE A 81 -15.41 19.18 1.08
N VAL A 82 -15.36 19.54 2.37
CA VAL A 82 -16.45 20.23 3.08
C VAL A 82 -16.31 21.76 2.95
N GLY A 83 -15.09 22.28 3.01
CA GLY A 83 -14.77 23.71 3.11
C GLY A 83 -14.63 24.46 1.79
N ASN A 84 -14.70 23.79 0.63
CA ASN A 84 -14.64 24.46 -0.67
C ASN A 84 -16.04 24.82 -1.23
N ARG A 85 -16.93 25.28 -0.35
CA ARG A 85 -18.21 25.94 -0.69
C ARG A 85 -18.29 27.29 0.04
N ALA A 86 -17.45 28.22 -0.39
CA ALA A 86 -17.59 29.65 -0.13
C ALA A 86 -17.15 30.40 -1.38
#